data_AF-A0A349S5B6-F1
#
_entry.id   AF-A0A349S5B6-F1
#
_cell.length_a   1.000
_cell.length_b   1.000
_cell.length_c   1.000
_cell.angle_alpha   90.00
_cell.angle_beta   90.00
_cell.angle_gamma   90.00
#
_symmetry.space_group_name_H-M   'P 1'
#
loop_
_entity.id
_entity.type
_entity.pdbx_description
1 polymer ?
#
loop_
_entity_poly.entity_id
_entity_poly.type
_entity_poly.pdbx_seq_one_letter_code
_entity_poly.pdbx_strand_id
1 'polypeptide(L)' 'QQQLEQLGLTMARRALRVCPQQWQWQYHKEVIELQFFLPAGSYATAVLRELATIKNARAID' A
#
# COMPACT_ATOMS: atom_id res chain seq x y z
N GLN A 1 22.21 -21.36 3.47
CA GLN A 1 22.13 -19.95 3.91
C GLN A 1 23.29 -19.09 3.38
N GLN A 2 24.45 -19.65 2.99
CA GLN A 2 25.65 -18.87 2.62
C GLN A 2 25.70 -18.31 1.18
N GLN A 3 24.84 -18.72 0.24
CA GLN A 3 24.91 -18.28 -1.17
C GLN A 3 24.36 -16.86 -1.44
N LEU A 4 23.46 -16.33 -0.62
CA LEU A 4 22.86 -15.00 -0.86
C LEU A 4 23.83 -13.85 -0.55
N GLU A 5 24.67 -14.01 0.47
CA GLU A 5 25.65 -12.99 0.88
C GLU A 5 26.78 -12.85 -0.15
N GLN A 6 27.15 -13.94 -0.83
CA GLN A 6 28.14 -13.94 -1.91
C GLN A 6 27.70 -13.14 -3.15
N LEU A 7 26.40 -12.86 -3.27
CA LEU A 7 25.82 -12.03 -4.34
C LEU A 7 25.63 -10.56 -3.91
N GLY A 8 26.12 -10.16 -2.72
CA GLY A 8 25.99 -8.79 -2.20
C GLY A 8 24.58 -8.38 -1.78
N LEU A 9 23.65 -9.34 -1.70
CA LEU A 9 22.27 -9.10 -1.28
C LEU A 9 22.20 -9.08 0.25
N THR A 10 22.14 -7.88 0.81
CA THR A 10 21.85 -7.69 2.23
C THR A 10 20.39 -8.04 2.53
N MET A 11 20.18 -8.85 3.57
CA MET A 11 18.84 -9.15 4.10
C MET A 11 18.13 -7.87 4.56
N ALA A 12 17.20 -7.37 3.74
CA ALA A 12 16.34 -6.25 4.11
C ALA A 12 15.17 -6.74 4.97
N ARG A 13 14.93 -6.09 6.12
CA ARG A 13 13.74 -6.34 6.94
C ARG A 13 12.60 -5.45 6.44
N ARG A 14 11.43 -6.04 6.22
CA ARG A 14 10.20 -5.31 5.86
C ARG A 14 9.13 -5.57 6.91
N ALA A 15 8.36 -4.52 7.25
CA ALA A 15 7.21 -4.68 8.11
C ALA A 15 6.16 -5.58 7.44
N LEU A 16 5.59 -6.53 8.20
CA LEU A 16 4.58 -7.46 7.69
C LEU A 16 3.19 -6.82 7.57
N ARG A 17 2.96 -5.72 8.27
CA ARG A 17 1.72 -4.95 8.23
C ARG A 17 2.02 -3.49 7.94
N VAL A 18 1.13 -2.86 7.19
CA VAL A 18 1.11 -1.42 6.97
C VAL A 18 -0.16 -0.91 7.65
N CYS A 19 0.00 0.04 8.56
CA CYS A 19 -1.12 0.71 9.23
C CYS A 19 -1.19 2.14 8.73
N PRO A 20 -2.27 2.54 8.03
CA PRO A 20 -2.47 3.94 7.62
C PRO A 20 -2.50 4.86 8.83
N GLN A 21 -1.83 6.00 8.73
CA GLN A 21 -1.82 7.02 9.77
C GLN A 21 -2.68 8.21 9.35
N GLN A 22 -3.15 8.99 10.33
CA GLN A 22 -3.96 10.20 10.09
C GLN A 22 -5.20 9.94 9.22
N TRP A 23 -5.88 8.82 9.49
CA TRP A 23 -7.03 8.36 8.72
C TRP A 23 -8.17 9.37 8.75
N GLN A 24 -8.54 9.85 7.57
CA GLN A 24 -9.65 10.76 7.33
C GLN A 24 -10.42 10.27 6.11
N TRP A 25 -11.73 10.41 6.14
CA TRP A 25 -12.58 10.06 5.01
C TRP A 25 -13.79 10.98 4.95
N GLN A 26 -14.28 11.20 3.73
CA GLN A 26 -15.49 11.96 3.48
C GLN A 26 -16.32 11.28 2.40
N TYR A 27 -17.64 11.33 2.55
CA TYR A 27 -18.58 10.77 1.59
C TYR A 27 -19.27 11.89 0.82
N HIS A 28 -19.15 11.88 -0.50
CA HIS A 28 -19.70 12.89 -1.39
C HIS A 28 -20.57 12.19 -2.45
N LYS A 29 -21.88 12.09 -2.17
CA LYS A 29 -22.90 11.43 -3.02
C LYS A 29 -22.61 9.95 -3.35
N GLU A 30 -21.78 9.68 -4.34
CA GLU A 30 -21.41 8.33 -4.78
C GLU A 30 -19.88 8.13 -4.75
N VAL A 31 -19.15 9.11 -4.23
CA VAL A 31 -17.70 9.13 -4.16
C VAL A 31 -17.26 9.09 -2.70
N ILE A 32 -16.29 8.24 -2.40
CA ILE A 32 -15.59 8.21 -1.12
C ILE A 32 -14.21 8.83 -1.34
N GLU A 33 -13.93 9.90 -0.61
CA GLU A 33 -12.59 10.48 -0.52
C GLU A 33 -11.88 9.91 0.71
N LEU A 34 -10.67 9.39 0.51
CA LEU A 34 -9.84 8.82 1.57
C LEU A 34 -8.53 9.61 1.65
N GLN A 35 -8.14 9.99 2.86
CA GLN A 35 -6.89 10.68 3.14
C GLN A 35 -6.17 9.94 4.27
N PHE A 36 -4.93 9.55 4.03
CA PHE A 36 -4.10 8.86 5.00
C PHE A 36 -2.62 8.95 4.61
N PHE A 37 -1.75 8.83 5.60
CA PHE A 37 -0.30 8.75 5.41
C PHE A 37 0.17 7.29 5.44
N LEU A 38 1.12 6.96 4.56
CA LEU A 38 1.79 5.66 4.52
C LEU A 38 3.32 5.82 4.63
N PRO A 39 4.00 4.91 5.34
CA PRO A 39 5.46 4.93 5.38
C PRO A 39 6.03 4.63 3.99
N ALA A 40 7.22 5.18 3.72
CA ALA A 40 7.93 4.97 2.46
C ALA A 40 8.05 3.47 2.10
N GLY A 41 7.87 3.14 0.82
CA GLY A 41 7.87 1.76 0.35
C GLY A 41 6.56 0.99 0.62
N SER A 42 5.49 1.67 1.07
CA SER A 42 4.13 1.13 1.12
C SER A 42 3.28 1.68 -0.03
N TYR A 43 2.22 0.95 -0.38
CA TYR A 43 1.35 1.31 -1.50
C TYR A 43 -0.08 1.53 -1.01
N ALA A 44 -0.73 2.58 -1.50
CA ALA A 44 -2.14 2.88 -1.20
C ALA A 44 -3.08 1.74 -1.63
N THR A 45 -2.73 1.00 -2.69
CA THR A 45 -3.47 -0.18 -3.16
C THR A 45 -3.58 -1.28 -2.10
N ALA A 46 -2.59 -1.41 -1.20
CA ALA A 46 -2.65 -2.37 -0.10
C ALA A 46 -3.74 -2.01 0.90
N VAL A 47 -4.01 -0.72 1.11
CA VAL A 47 -5.10 -0.22 1.96
C VAL A 47 -6.44 -0.43 1.27
N LEU A 48 -6.53 0.00 0.01
CA LEU A 48 -7.75 -0.11 -0.80
C LEU A 48 -8.27 -1.56 -0.90
N ARG A 49 -7.36 -2.53 -1.06
CA ARG A 49 -7.70 -3.96 -1.10
C ARG A 49 -8.44 -4.43 0.16
N GLU A 50 -8.14 -3.88 1.33
CA GLU A 50 -8.78 -4.28 2.59
C GLU A 50 -10.15 -3.59 2.79
N LEU A 51 -10.45 -2.53 2.05
CA LEU A 51 -11.70 -1.77 2.19
C LEU A 51 -12.81 -2.31 1.27
N ALA A 52 -12.46 -2.73 0.05
CA ALA A 52 -13.45 -3.17 -0.93
C ALA A 52 -12.84 -4.06 -2.01
N THR A 53 -13.71 -4.82 -2.69
CA THR A 53 -13.35 -5.51 -3.93
C THR A 53 -13.23 -4.48 -5.06
N ILE A 54 -12.01 -4.04 -5.33
CA ILE A 54 -11.71 -3.00 -6.32
C ILE A 54 -11.10 -3.65 -7.57
N LYS A 55 -11.60 -3.26 -8.74
CA LYS A 55 -10.98 -3.61 -10.03
C LYS A 55 -10.09 -2.45 -10.45
N ASN A 56 -8.90 -2.76 -10.97
CA ASN A 56 -8.04 -1.72 -11.53
C ASN A 56 -8.79 -1.01 -12.67
N ALA A 57 -8.92 0.30 -12.56
CA ALA A 57 -9.35 1.11 -13.68
C ALA A 57 -8.26 1.01 -14.76
N ARG A 58 -8.66 0.64 -15.98
CA ARG A 58 -7.76 0.71 -17.13
C ARG A 58 -7.51 2.19 -17.38
N ALA A 59 -6.25 2.60 -17.60
CA ALA A 59 -5.99 3.93 -18.12
C ALA A 59 -6.76 4.04 -19.44
N ILE A 60 -7.67 5.02 -19.51
CA ILE A 60 -8.26 5.44 -20.78
C ILE A 60 -7.25 6.44 -21.31
N ASP A 61 -6.52 6.04 -22.36
CA ASP A 61 -5.66 6.96 -23.13
C ASP A 61 -6.48 8.10 -23.74
#